data_AF-A0A177H7Z1-F1
#
_entry.id   AF-A0A177H7Z1-F1
#
_cell.length_a   1.000
_cell.length_b   1.000
_cell.length_c   1.000
_cell.angle_alpha   90.00
_cell.angle_beta   90.00
_cell.angle_gamma   90.00
#
_symmetry.space_group_name_H-M   'P 1'
#
loop_
_entity.id
_entity.type
_entity.pdbx_description
1 polymer ?
#
loop_
_entity_poly.entity_id
_entity_poly.type
_entity_poly.pdbx_seq_one_letter_code
_entity_poly.pdbx_strand_id
1 'polypeptide(L)'
;MRKFTAIILLCVLSACQFNVTPTFYVRDIQDVIASRDPINLPIFMQVPASSMDDCQSEIGQVLGILETYGMIGKLQSCNSDESALFATANIELEASVMRVDDQNQDNMTGALALGIEDRGDGYYGLYLARNPNLEAAMSSIESALVFASLDATNVGFIVTINNDMREALLITTYDSFVNGAPYDEEEFTLQPRSVLKIRASDVSTNLFFNRGWYEIGVIAFSS
;
A
#
# COMPACT_ATOMS: atom_id res chain seq x y z
N MET A 1 -50.11 32.33 -6.55
CA MET A 1 -49.43 31.72 -5.38
C MET A 1 -48.43 30.71 -5.91
N ARG A 2 -47.15 31.05 -5.86
CA ARG A 2 -46.04 30.39 -6.57
C ARG A 2 -45.55 29.22 -5.71
N LYS A 3 -45.65 27.99 -6.24
CA LYS A 3 -45.18 26.76 -5.60
C LYS A 3 -43.66 26.81 -5.48
N PHE A 4 -43.13 26.84 -4.26
CA PHE A 4 -41.70 26.65 -4.00
C PHE A 4 -41.44 25.14 -3.89
N THR A 5 -40.89 24.57 -4.95
CA THR A 5 -40.33 23.21 -4.91
C THR A 5 -38.90 23.33 -4.40
N ALA A 6 -38.64 22.95 -3.16
CA ALA A 6 -37.28 22.84 -2.63
C ALA A 6 -36.61 21.60 -3.23
N ILE A 7 -35.65 21.80 -4.12
CA ILE A 7 -34.78 20.73 -4.62
C ILE A 7 -33.69 20.54 -3.56
N ILE A 8 -33.78 19.44 -2.80
CA ILE A 8 -32.69 18.96 -1.95
C ILE A 8 -31.63 18.40 -2.90
N LEU A 9 -30.55 19.15 -3.09
CA LEU A 9 -29.36 18.68 -3.78
C LEU A 9 -28.66 17.69 -2.82
N LEU A 10 -28.87 16.39 -3.04
CA LEU A 10 -28.03 15.35 -2.45
C LEU A 10 -26.63 15.53 -3.05
N CYS A 11 -25.74 16.25 -2.35
CA CYS A 11 -24.32 16.18 -2.63
C CYS A 11 -23.87 14.76 -2.33
N VAL A 12 -23.75 13.94 -3.37
CA VAL A 12 -23.04 12.67 -3.30
C VAL A 12 -21.59 13.03 -3.07
N LEU A 13 -21.16 13.05 -1.80
CA LEU A 13 -19.75 13.14 -1.45
C LEU A 13 -19.11 11.91 -2.06
N SER A 14 -18.39 12.09 -3.17
CA SER A 14 -17.49 11.07 -3.70
C SER A 14 -16.48 10.77 -2.59
N ALA A 15 -16.63 9.62 -1.92
CA ALA A 15 -15.60 9.12 -1.03
C ALA A 15 -14.29 9.04 -1.83
N CYS A 16 -13.26 9.74 -1.37
CA CYS A 16 -11.96 9.71 -2.02
C CYS A 16 -11.40 8.29 -1.84
N GLN A 17 -11.37 7.50 -2.90
CA GLN A 17 -10.68 6.20 -2.88
C GLN A 17 -9.18 6.46 -3.03
N PHE A 18 -8.45 6.08 -2.01
CA PHE A 18 -7.01 6.21 -1.93
C PHE A 18 -6.34 4.91 -2.31
N ASN A 19 -5.41 4.94 -3.26
CA ASN A 19 -4.66 3.77 -3.66
C ASN A 19 -3.24 3.81 -3.10
N VAL A 20 -2.86 2.75 -2.38
CA VAL A 20 -1.49 2.48 -1.97
C VAL A 20 -0.86 1.57 -3.01
N THR A 21 0.16 2.06 -3.70
CA THR A 21 0.74 1.37 -4.86
C THR A 21 2.21 1.00 -4.65
N PRO A 22 2.54 0.12 -3.68
CA PRO A 22 3.93 -0.27 -3.45
C PRO A 22 4.45 -1.06 -4.64
N THR A 23 5.73 -0.86 -4.99
CA THR A 23 6.43 -1.64 -6.01
C THR A 23 7.55 -2.41 -5.35
N PHE A 24 7.52 -3.74 -5.43
CA PHE A 24 8.57 -4.61 -4.91
C PHE A 24 9.36 -5.22 -6.06
N TYR A 25 10.68 -5.20 -5.95
CA TYR A 25 11.57 -5.77 -6.95
C TYR A 25 11.89 -7.22 -6.60
N VAL A 26 11.89 -8.07 -7.61
CA VAL A 26 12.18 -9.49 -7.46
C VAL A 26 13.61 -9.72 -6.95
N ARG A 27 14.57 -8.87 -7.34
CA ARG A 27 15.91 -8.92 -6.78
C ARG A 27 15.93 -8.76 -5.26
N ASP A 28 15.19 -7.79 -4.73
CA ASP A 28 15.15 -7.56 -3.28
C ASP A 28 14.57 -8.78 -2.54
N ILE A 29 13.56 -9.44 -3.13
CA ILE A 29 13.00 -10.70 -2.61
C ILE A 29 14.08 -11.78 -2.56
N GLN A 30 14.85 -11.97 -3.63
CA GLN A 30 15.93 -12.97 -3.69
C GLN A 30 17.06 -12.65 -2.71
N ASP A 31 17.45 -11.39 -2.61
CA ASP A 31 18.51 -10.95 -1.71
C ASP A 31 18.10 -11.21 -0.25
N VAL A 32 16.86 -10.89 0.13
CA VAL A 32 16.30 -11.19 1.47
C VAL A 32 16.20 -12.69 1.73
N ILE A 33 15.84 -13.50 0.73
CA ILE A 33 15.85 -14.97 0.85
C ILE A 33 17.27 -15.48 1.14
N ALA A 34 18.28 -14.94 0.45
CA ALA A 34 19.66 -15.42 0.53
C ALA A 34 20.40 -14.91 1.78
N SER A 35 20.31 -13.62 2.10
CA SER A 35 21.04 -12.99 3.21
C SER A 35 20.30 -13.14 4.54
N ARG A 36 18.96 -13.24 4.50
CA ARG A 36 18.05 -13.09 5.64
C ARG A 36 18.05 -11.70 6.27
N ASP A 37 18.73 -10.74 5.66
CA ASP A 37 18.73 -9.35 6.11
C ASP A 37 17.57 -8.59 5.45
N PRO A 38 16.78 -7.80 6.19
CA PRO A 38 15.69 -7.02 5.63
C PRO A 38 16.20 -5.88 4.73
N ILE A 39 15.44 -5.55 3.69
CA ILE A 39 15.73 -4.44 2.78
C ILE A 39 14.64 -3.39 2.89
N ASN A 40 15.00 -2.13 3.10
CA ASN A 40 14.06 -1.02 3.04
C ASN A 40 14.08 -0.38 1.65
N LEU A 41 12.90 -0.08 1.11
CA LEU A 41 12.72 0.63 -0.15
C LEU A 41 11.69 1.75 -0.02
N PRO A 42 11.82 2.82 -0.81
CA PRO A 42 10.82 3.88 -0.86
C PRO A 42 9.57 3.40 -1.60
N ILE A 43 8.40 3.71 -1.06
CA ILE A 43 7.09 3.57 -1.71
C ILE A 43 6.43 4.93 -1.82
N PHE A 44 5.67 5.13 -2.89
CA PHE A 44 5.03 6.40 -3.19
C PHE A 44 3.52 6.30 -3.09
N MET A 45 2.91 7.36 -2.57
CA MET A 45 1.51 7.39 -2.20
C MET A 45 0.95 8.81 -2.40
N GLN A 46 -0.30 8.89 -2.85
CA GLN A 46 -0.96 10.15 -3.20
C GLN A 46 -2.11 10.44 -2.24
N VAL A 47 -1.91 11.33 -1.27
CA VAL A 47 -2.88 11.64 -0.22
C VAL A 47 -3.62 12.94 -0.57
N PRO A 48 -4.95 13.00 -0.45
CA PRO A 48 -5.66 14.27 -0.58
C PRO A 48 -5.28 15.24 0.54
N ALA A 49 -5.17 16.51 0.19
CA ALA A 49 -4.97 17.63 1.11
C ALA A 49 -6.05 18.69 0.87
N SER A 50 -6.39 19.46 1.90
CA SER A 50 -7.51 20.40 1.84
C SER A 50 -7.32 21.48 0.77
N SER A 51 -6.10 22.01 0.64
CA SER A 51 -5.75 23.05 -0.33
C SER A 51 -4.26 23.00 -0.66
N MET A 52 -3.82 23.73 -1.70
CA MET A 52 -2.40 23.87 -2.01
C MET A 52 -1.63 24.58 -0.90
N ASP A 53 -2.24 25.61 -0.29
CA ASP A 53 -1.62 26.43 0.75
C ASP A 53 -1.43 25.64 2.06
N ASP A 54 -2.37 24.73 2.37
CA ASP A 54 -2.36 23.93 3.60
C ASP A 54 -1.64 22.58 3.42
N CYS A 55 -1.40 22.12 2.19
CA CYS A 55 -0.85 20.79 1.92
C CYS A 55 0.46 20.51 2.68
N GLN A 56 1.38 21.48 2.71
CA GLN A 56 2.66 21.28 3.39
C GLN A 56 2.50 21.18 4.91
N SER A 57 1.60 21.95 5.52
CA SER A 57 1.39 21.94 6.97
C SER A 57 0.61 20.70 7.41
N GLU A 58 -0.47 20.36 6.71
CA GLU A 58 -1.30 19.17 6.98
C GLU A 58 -0.48 17.89 6.86
N ILE A 59 0.23 17.71 5.74
CA ILE A 59 1.03 16.52 5.51
C ILE A 59 2.28 16.50 6.40
N GLY A 60 2.86 17.67 6.70
CA GLY A 60 3.93 17.77 7.68
C GLY A 60 3.50 17.26 9.06
N GLN A 61 2.26 17.52 9.47
CA GLN A 61 1.70 16.98 10.71
C GLN A 61 1.50 15.46 10.64
N VAL A 62 0.97 14.93 9.53
CA VAL A 62 0.84 13.47 9.31
C VAL A 62 2.20 12.78 9.43
N LEU A 63 3.21 13.29 8.71
CA LEU A 63 4.56 12.73 8.71
C LEU A 63 5.21 12.82 10.10
N GLY A 64 5.03 13.94 10.80
CA GLY A 64 5.51 14.08 12.18
C GLY A 64 4.88 13.08 13.13
N ILE A 65 3.59 12.77 12.98
CA ILE A 65 2.94 11.72 13.77
C ILE A 65 3.52 10.35 13.42
N LEU A 66 3.62 9.99 12.13
CA LEU A 66 4.23 8.72 11.70
C LEU A 66 5.64 8.53 12.27
N GLU A 67 6.46 9.59 12.28
CA GLU A 67 7.82 9.58 12.81
C GLU A 67 7.85 9.27 14.32
N THR A 68 6.89 9.76 15.11
CA THR A 68 6.79 9.41 16.55
C THR A 68 6.52 7.92 16.80
N TYR A 69 5.98 7.21 15.80
CA TYR A 69 5.75 5.77 15.82
C TYR A 69 6.86 4.98 15.11
N GLY A 70 7.96 5.64 14.75
CA GLY A 70 9.13 5.02 14.10
C GLY A 70 8.98 4.79 12.60
N MET A 71 7.94 5.34 11.96
CA MET A 71 7.72 5.23 10.52
C MET A 71 8.29 6.44 9.79
N ILE A 72 9.20 6.19 8.84
CA ILE A 72 9.89 7.26 8.11
C ILE A 72 9.11 7.62 6.85
N GLY A 73 8.90 8.91 6.65
CA GLY A 73 8.24 9.45 5.47
C GLY A 73 8.68 10.86 5.12
N LYS A 74 8.49 11.22 3.84
CA LYS A 74 8.84 12.51 3.28
C LYS A 74 7.77 13.00 2.32
N LEU A 75 7.43 14.28 2.42
CA LEU A 75 6.65 14.98 1.40
C LEU A 75 7.53 15.22 0.17
N GLN A 76 7.12 14.72 -0.99
CA GLN A 76 7.82 14.93 -2.27
C GLN A 76 7.30 16.18 -2.98
N SER A 77 5.98 16.32 -3.08
CA SER A 77 5.34 17.46 -3.73
C SER A 77 3.87 17.61 -3.35
N CYS A 78 3.34 18.81 -3.52
CA CYS A 78 1.92 19.12 -3.47
C CYS A 78 1.49 19.60 -4.86
N ASN A 79 0.44 19.00 -5.40
CA ASN A 79 -0.12 19.33 -6.71
C ASN A 79 -1.62 19.65 -6.56
N SER A 80 -2.15 20.52 -7.39
CA SER A 80 -3.61 20.66 -7.54
C SER A 80 -3.92 20.86 -9.02
N ASP A 81 -4.84 20.06 -9.55
CA ASP A 81 -5.43 20.34 -10.85
C ASP A 81 -6.52 21.40 -10.68
N GLU A 82 -6.65 22.34 -11.64
CA GLU A 82 -7.66 23.42 -11.57
C GLU A 82 -9.11 22.89 -11.50
N SER A 83 -9.34 21.63 -11.87
CA SER A 83 -10.62 20.94 -11.80
C SER A 83 -10.81 20.08 -10.54
N ALA A 84 -9.76 19.90 -9.73
CA ALA A 84 -9.81 19.09 -8.53
C ALA A 84 -10.33 19.89 -7.33
N LEU A 85 -11.22 19.28 -6.56
CA LEU A 85 -11.77 19.89 -5.33
C LEU A 85 -10.76 19.93 -4.17
N PHE A 86 -9.70 19.12 -4.25
CA PHE A 86 -8.68 18.95 -3.23
C PHE A 86 -7.30 19.00 -3.88
N ALA A 87 -6.30 19.45 -3.13
CA ALA A 87 -4.91 19.24 -3.52
C ALA A 87 -4.52 17.76 -3.30
N THR A 88 -3.45 17.33 -3.96
CA THR A 88 -2.85 15.99 -3.81
C THR A 88 -1.41 16.13 -3.36
N ALA A 89 -1.09 15.51 -2.24
CA ALA A 89 0.27 15.35 -1.74
C ALA A 89 0.87 14.04 -2.24
N ASN A 90 2.03 14.11 -2.89
CA ASN A 90 2.84 12.93 -3.15
C ASN A 90 3.77 12.73 -1.97
N ILE A 91 3.58 11.64 -1.22
CA ILE A 91 4.43 11.26 -0.10
C ILE A 91 5.25 10.03 -0.47
N GLU A 92 6.48 10.00 0.03
CA GLU A 92 7.34 8.84 0.06
C GLU A 92 7.31 8.28 1.47
N LEU A 93 7.06 6.98 1.61
CA LEU A 93 7.17 6.24 2.86
C LEU A 93 8.19 5.12 2.67
N GLU A 94 8.78 4.63 3.75
CA GLU A 94 9.54 3.39 3.68
C GLU A 94 8.60 2.17 3.68
N ALA A 95 8.94 1.16 2.89
CA ALA A 95 8.45 -0.20 3.05
C ALA A 95 9.63 -1.16 3.22
N SER A 96 9.42 -2.26 3.92
CA SER A 96 10.45 -3.27 4.14
C SER A 96 10.16 -4.56 3.37
N VAL A 97 11.18 -5.22 2.82
CA VAL A 97 11.11 -6.62 2.38
C VAL A 97 11.83 -7.45 3.43
N MET A 98 11.15 -8.42 4.02
CA MET A 98 11.66 -9.21 5.13
C MET A 98 11.03 -10.58 5.21
N ARG A 99 11.66 -11.51 5.91
CA ARG A 99 11.10 -12.85 6.10
C ARG A 99 10.07 -12.86 7.23
N VAL A 100 9.08 -13.74 7.14
CA VAL A 100 7.99 -13.85 8.13
C VAL A 100 8.46 -14.36 9.51
N ASP A 101 9.65 -14.96 9.59
CA ASP A 101 10.30 -15.45 10.81
C ASP A 101 11.43 -14.50 11.30
N ASP A 102 11.52 -13.29 10.75
CA ASP A 102 12.50 -12.28 11.20
C ASP A 102 12.15 -11.79 12.61
N GLN A 103 13.13 -11.84 13.52
CA GLN A 103 12.97 -11.41 14.91
C GLN A 103 12.80 -9.89 15.07
N ASN A 104 13.10 -9.12 14.02
CA ASN A 104 13.01 -7.66 14.03
C ASN A 104 11.73 -7.12 13.38
N GLN A 105 10.74 -7.96 13.07
CA GLN A 105 9.45 -7.50 12.52
C GLN A 105 8.81 -6.39 13.36
N ASP A 106 8.90 -6.51 14.69
CA ASP A 106 8.34 -5.53 15.62
C ASP A 106 9.08 -4.17 15.59
N ASN A 107 10.29 -4.13 15.01
CA ASN A 107 11.16 -2.97 14.92
C ASN A 107 11.27 -2.40 13.49
N MET A 108 10.39 -2.80 12.57
CA MET A 108 10.43 -2.28 11.21
C MET A 108 10.21 -0.77 11.18
N THR A 109 10.97 -0.05 10.34
CA THR A 109 10.83 1.40 10.14
C THR A 109 9.92 1.75 8.97
N GLY A 110 9.62 0.78 8.11
CA GLY A 110 8.65 0.94 7.03
C GLY A 110 7.22 0.98 7.57
N ALA A 111 6.35 1.75 6.90
CA ALA A 111 4.91 1.76 7.19
C ALA A 111 4.23 0.44 6.74
N LEU A 112 4.78 -0.18 5.71
CA LEU A 112 4.36 -1.45 5.13
C LEU A 112 5.54 -2.41 5.03
N ALA A 113 5.25 -3.70 4.93
CA ALA A 113 6.24 -4.71 4.61
C ALA A 113 5.71 -5.73 3.58
N LEU A 114 6.60 -6.20 2.72
CA LEU A 114 6.46 -7.45 1.99
C LEU A 114 7.10 -8.57 2.83
N GLY A 115 6.27 -9.37 3.46
CA GLY A 115 6.66 -10.57 4.19
C GLY A 115 6.90 -11.74 3.24
N ILE A 116 8.01 -12.46 3.44
CA ILE A 116 8.41 -13.64 2.65
C ILE A 116 8.42 -14.88 3.55
N GLU A 117 7.59 -15.86 3.22
CA GLU A 117 7.54 -17.16 3.89
C GLU A 117 8.15 -18.24 3.00
N ASP A 118 9.13 -18.98 3.50
CA ASP A 118 9.63 -20.17 2.81
C ASP A 118 8.63 -21.32 2.97
N ARG A 119 8.06 -21.79 1.85
CA ARG A 119 7.11 -22.92 1.81
C ARG A 119 7.76 -24.23 1.41
N GLY A 120 9.08 -24.25 1.23
CA GLY A 120 9.82 -25.40 0.72
C GLY A 120 9.79 -25.49 -0.82
N ASP A 121 10.63 -26.38 -1.36
CA ASP A 121 10.68 -26.71 -2.79
C ASP A 121 10.83 -25.52 -3.75
N GLY A 122 11.41 -24.40 -3.28
CA GLY A 122 11.61 -23.18 -4.08
C GLY A 122 10.39 -22.26 -4.18
N TYR A 123 9.34 -22.52 -3.41
CA TYR A 123 8.14 -21.70 -3.31
C TYR A 123 8.20 -20.76 -2.10
N TYR A 124 7.82 -19.50 -2.31
CA TYR A 124 7.81 -18.49 -1.28
C TYR A 124 6.46 -17.77 -1.21
N GLY A 125 5.80 -17.80 -0.05
CA GLY A 125 4.60 -17.02 0.20
C GLY A 125 4.92 -15.53 0.33
N LEU A 126 4.11 -14.68 -0.28
CA LEU A 126 4.22 -13.23 -0.27
C LEU A 126 3.05 -12.63 0.49
N TYR A 127 3.34 -11.78 1.47
CA TYR A 127 2.34 -11.15 2.33
C TYR A 127 2.53 -9.64 2.35
N LEU A 128 1.44 -8.88 2.22
CA LEU A 128 1.49 -7.46 2.57
C LEU A 128 1.13 -7.32 4.05
N ALA A 129 2.03 -6.73 4.83
CA ALA A 129 1.86 -6.50 6.26
C ALA A 129 1.99 -5.02 6.59
N ARG A 130 1.33 -4.57 7.67
CA ARG A 130 1.49 -3.24 8.23
C ARG A 130 2.59 -3.21 9.30
N ASN A 131 3.16 -2.03 9.51
CA ASN A 131 3.90 -1.75 10.73
C ASN A 131 2.98 -2.00 11.96
N PRO A 132 3.44 -2.69 13.02
CA PRO A 132 2.64 -2.91 14.23
C PRO A 132 2.09 -1.62 14.86
N ASN A 133 2.82 -0.51 14.72
CA ASN A 133 2.43 0.80 15.24
C ASN A 133 1.54 1.60 14.28
N LEU A 134 1.28 1.12 13.05
CA LEU A 134 0.51 1.86 12.06
C LEU A 134 -0.91 2.18 12.55
N GLU A 135 -1.58 1.24 13.22
CA GLU A 135 -2.93 1.45 13.73
C GLU A 135 -2.98 2.59 14.77
N ALA A 136 -2.02 2.62 15.69
CA ALA A 136 -1.92 3.67 16.70
C ALA A 136 -1.58 5.04 16.06
N ALA A 137 -0.72 5.05 15.05
CA ALA A 137 -0.41 6.25 14.29
C ALA A 137 -1.63 6.78 13.52
N MET A 138 -2.38 5.90 12.86
CA MET A 138 -3.63 6.25 12.17
C MET A 138 -4.65 6.85 13.14
N SER A 139 -4.84 6.25 14.31
CA SER A 139 -5.74 6.80 15.34
C SER A 139 -5.31 8.20 15.82
N SER A 140 -3.99 8.43 15.93
CA SER A 140 -3.44 9.75 16.28
C SER A 140 -3.63 10.78 15.16
N ILE A 141 -3.49 10.36 13.89
CA ILE A 141 -3.75 11.19 12.70
C ILE A 141 -5.22 11.61 12.66
N GLU A 142 -6.15 10.66 12.82
CA GLU A 142 -7.60 10.92 12.81
C GLU A 142 -8.02 11.86 13.95
N SER A 143 -7.38 11.73 15.11
CA SER A 143 -7.63 12.62 16.26
C SER A 143 -7.10 14.04 16.04
N ALA A 144 -6.04 14.18 15.24
CA ALA A 144 -5.37 15.46 14.98
C ALA A 144 -5.95 16.20 13.77
N LEU A 145 -6.50 15.48 12.78
CA LEU A 145 -6.94 16.01 11.50
C LEU A 145 -8.39 15.63 11.22
N VAL A 146 -9.27 16.63 11.22
CA VAL A 146 -10.73 16.48 11.06
C VAL A 146 -11.13 15.85 9.70
N PHE A 147 -10.25 15.87 8.71
CA PHE A 147 -10.51 15.39 7.35
C PHE A 147 -9.84 14.05 7.02
N ALA A 148 -9.05 13.48 7.92
CA ALA A 148 -8.17 12.34 7.63
C ALA A 148 -8.76 10.97 8.02
N SER A 149 -10.06 10.73 7.81
CA SER A 149 -10.65 9.42 8.09
C SER A 149 -10.13 8.38 7.08
N LEU A 150 -9.42 7.36 7.56
CA LEU A 150 -8.90 6.27 6.73
C LEU A 150 -9.61 4.97 7.12
N ASP A 151 -10.76 4.71 6.51
CA ASP A 151 -11.44 3.41 6.61
C ASP A 151 -10.94 2.47 5.49
N ALA A 152 -10.95 1.16 5.78
CA ALA A 152 -10.68 0.08 4.83
C ALA A 152 -11.51 0.20 3.55
N THR A 153 -12.73 0.75 3.63
CA THR A 153 -13.60 0.97 2.46
C THR A 153 -13.05 2.01 1.48
N ASN A 154 -12.13 2.86 1.94
CA ASN A 154 -11.56 3.96 1.18
C ASN A 154 -10.14 3.68 0.70
N VAL A 155 -9.55 2.53 1.06
CA VAL A 155 -8.16 2.18 0.74
C VAL A 155 -8.09 0.99 -0.22
N GLY A 156 -7.47 1.19 -1.38
CA GLY A 156 -7.12 0.12 -2.31
C GLY A 156 -5.62 -0.17 -2.27
N PHE A 157 -5.22 -1.43 -2.08
CA PHE A 157 -3.83 -1.84 -2.26
C PHE A 157 -3.63 -2.37 -3.69
N ILE A 158 -2.72 -1.76 -4.45
CA ILE A 158 -2.27 -2.23 -5.76
C ILE A 158 -0.78 -2.55 -5.68
N VAL A 159 -0.47 -3.78 -5.28
CA VAL A 159 0.91 -4.24 -5.17
C VAL A 159 1.46 -4.49 -6.57
N THR A 160 2.59 -3.88 -6.89
CA THR A 160 3.31 -4.13 -8.14
C THR A 160 4.52 -5.02 -7.86
N ILE A 161 4.57 -6.20 -8.47
CA ILE A 161 5.78 -7.03 -8.48
C ILE A 161 6.53 -6.76 -9.78
N ASN A 162 7.77 -6.27 -9.67
CA ASN A 162 8.63 -5.96 -10.80
C ASN A 162 9.68 -7.04 -10.96
N ASN A 163 9.60 -7.81 -12.05
CA ASN A 163 10.65 -8.73 -12.43
C ASN A 163 11.78 -7.96 -13.12
N ASP A 164 12.66 -7.37 -12.34
CA ASP A 164 13.87 -6.69 -12.80
C ASP A 164 15.02 -7.67 -13.13
N MET A 165 14.75 -8.97 -13.06
CA MET A 165 15.68 -10.05 -13.37
C MET A 165 15.72 -10.34 -14.88
N ARG A 166 16.64 -11.24 -15.26
CA ARG A 166 16.83 -11.69 -16.66
C ARG A 166 16.05 -12.96 -16.99
N GLU A 167 15.44 -13.59 -16.00
CA GLU A 167 14.74 -14.87 -16.10
C GLU A 167 13.25 -14.69 -15.83
N ALA A 168 12.43 -15.58 -16.40
CA ALA A 168 11.02 -15.61 -16.08
C ALA A 168 10.81 -16.27 -14.71
N LEU A 169 9.68 -15.97 -14.07
CA LEU A 169 9.30 -16.60 -12.81
C LEU A 169 7.80 -16.83 -12.78
N LEU A 170 7.34 -17.64 -11.83
CA LEU A 170 5.92 -17.93 -11.65
C LEU A 170 5.41 -17.19 -10.40
N ILE A 171 4.24 -16.59 -10.52
CA ILE A 171 3.50 -16.01 -9.39
C ILE A 171 2.08 -16.57 -9.43
N THR A 172 1.67 -17.25 -8.38
CA THR A 172 0.28 -17.62 -8.13
C THR A 172 -0.35 -16.59 -7.23
N THR A 173 -1.49 -16.01 -7.61
CA THR A 173 -2.21 -15.02 -6.80
C THR A 173 -3.54 -15.56 -6.32
N TYR A 174 -4.02 -15.06 -5.17
CA TYR A 174 -5.30 -15.46 -4.57
C TYR A 174 -6.25 -14.27 -4.42
N ASP A 175 -7.55 -14.47 -4.67
CA ASP A 175 -8.65 -13.53 -4.42
C ASP A 175 -8.32 -12.08 -4.82
N SER A 176 -7.88 -11.88 -6.06
CA SER A 176 -7.28 -10.60 -6.48
C SER A 176 -7.65 -10.18 -7.90
N PHE A 177 -7.41 -8.91 -8.21
CA PHE A 177 -7.55 -8.38 -9.56
C PHE A 177 -6.15 -8.19 -10.14
N VAL A 178 -5.78 -9.05 -11.08
CA VAL A 178 -4.47 -9.03 -11.73
C VAL A 178 -4.57 -8.31 -13.06
N ASN A 179 -3.83 -7.22 -13.21
CA ASN A 179 -3.86 -6.32 -14.38
C ASN A 179 -5.30 -5.89 -14.75
N GLY A 180 -6.18 -5.74 -13.76
CA GLY A 180 -7.55 -5.28 -13.92
C GLY A 180 -8.60 -6.38 -14.12
N ALA A 181 -8.20 -7.64 -14.32
CA ALA A 181 -9.11 -8.78 -14.42
C ALA A 181 -9.19 -9.55 -13.09
N PRO A 182 -10.38 -10.01 -12.65
CA PRO A 182 -10.54 -10.76 -11.40
C PRO A 182 -10.10 -12.22 -11.55
N TYR A 183 -9.43 -12.75 -10.53
CA TYR A 183 -9.03 -14.15 -10.41
C TYR A 183 -9.25 -14.65 -8.97
N ASP A 184 -9.62 -15.93 -8.84
CA ASP A 184 -9.66 -16.65 -7.57
C ASP A 184 -8.25 -17.17 -7.26
N GLU A 185 -7.84 -18.28 -7.87
CA GLU A 185 -6.45 -18.76 -7.90
C GLU A 185 -5.99 -18.84 -9.36
N GLU A 186 -4.90 -18.14 -9.70
CA GLU A 186 -4.33 -18.17 -11.05
C GLU A 186 -2.80 -18.02 -11.01
N GLU A 187 -2.10 -18.80 -11.84
CA GLU A 187 -0.65 -18.75 -12.01
C GLU A 187 -0.28 -17.89 -13.22
N PHE A 188 0.64 -16.95 -13.01
CA PHE A 188 1.15 -16.05 -14.03
C PHE A 188 2.64 -16.28 -14.25
N THR A 189 3.04 -16.46 -15.51
CA THR A 189 4.45 -16.38 -15.89
C THR A 189 4.86 -14.92 -16.05
N LEU A 190 5.65 -14.40 -15.11
CA LEU A 190 6.16 -13.04 -15.15
C LEU A 190 7.49 -12.99 -15.95
N GLN A 191 7.42 -12.44 -17.16
CA GLN A 191 8.57 -12.36 -18.07
C GLN A 191 9.68 -11.41 -17.56
N PRO A 192 10.93 -11.55 -18.03
CA PRO A 192 12.00 -10.62 -17.69
C PRO A 192 11.63 -9.17 -17.99
N ARG A 193 11.95 -8.25 -17.08
CA ARG A 193 11.67 -6.80 -17.18
C ARG A 193 10.18 -6.46 -17.32
N SER A 194 9.31 -7.33 -16.84
CA SER A 194 7.86 -7.09 -16.83
C SER A 194 7.32 -6.91 -15.41
N VAL A 195 6.10 -6.39 -15.33
CA VAL A 195 5.45 -6.06 -14.05
C VAL A 195 4.11 -6.77 -13.94
N LEU A 196 3.78 -7.20 -12.73
CA LEU A 196 2.47 -7.73 -12.36
C LEU A 196 1.81 -6.76 -11.38
N LYS A 197 0.63 -6.23 -11.74
CA LYS A 197 -0.16 -5.38 -10.83
C LYS A 197 -1.26 -6.21 -10.20
N ILE A 198 -1.18 -6.39 -8.89
CA ILE A 198 -2.09 -7.21 -8.09
C ILE A 198 -2.88 -6.26 -7.19
N ARG A 199 -4.15 -6.02 -7.52
CA ARG A 199 -5.04 -5.26 -6.66
C ARG A 199 -5.75 -6.20 -5.69
N ALA A 200 -5.64 -5.90 -4.41
CA ALA A 200 -6.33 -6.64 -3.34
C ALA A 200 -7.85 -6.60 -3.52
N SER A 201 -8.52 -7.69 -3.16
CA SER A 201 -9.97 -7.70 -2.94
C SER A 201 -10.34 -6.94 -1.67
N ASP A 202 -11.63 -6.60 -1.55
CA ASP A 202 -12.15 -5.97 -0.33
C ASP A 202 -11.94 -6.86 0.90
N VAL A 203 -11.99 -8.18 0.74
CA VAL A 203 -11.70 -9.15 1.82
C VAL A 203 -10.26 -9.03 2.28
N SER A 204 -9.30 -9.04 1.34
CA SER A 204 -7.88 -8.90 1.65
C SER A 204 -7.55 -7.55 2.29
N THR A 205 -8.14 -6.46 1.80
CA THR A 205 -8.02 -5.14 2.42
C THR A 205 -8.58 -5.14 3.85
N ASN A 206 -9.74 -5.76 4.09
CA ASN A 206 -10.29 -5.83 5.45
C ASN A 206 -9.39 -6.68 6.38
N LEU A 207 -8.80 -7.77 5.89
CA LEU A 207 -7.83 -8.56 6.66
C LEU A 207 -6.58 -7.73 7.02
N PHE A 208 -6.10 -6.89 6.10
CA PHE A 208 -5.01 -5.96 6.38
C PHE A 208 -5.30 -5.08 7.60
N PHE A 209 -6.48 -4.46 7.66
CA PHE A 209 -6.85 -3.58 8.78
C PHE A 209 -7.18 -4.34 10.07
N ASN A 210 -7.82 -5.51 9.97
CA ASN A 210 -8.28 -6.26 11.14
C ASN A 210 -7.19 -7.09 11.83
N ARG A 211 -6.28 -7.72 11.06
CA ARG A 211 -5.21 -8.57 11.61
C ARG A 211 -3.80 -8.10 11.28
N GLY A 212 -3.66 -7.05 10.48
CA GLY A 212 -2.38 -6.45 10.12
C GLY A 212 -1.72 -6.97 8.85
N TRP A 213 -2.30 -7.96 8.17
CA TRP A 213 -1.70 -8.53 6.96
C TRP A 213 -2.68 -9.33 6.10
N TYR A 214 -2.32 -9.53 4.83
CA TYR A 214 -2.96 -10.52 3.94
C TYR A 214 -1.94 -11.17 2.99
N GLU A 215 -2.29 -12.35 2.48
CA GLU A 215 -1.47 -13.05 1.50
C GLU A 215 -1.74 -12.48 0.10
N ILE A 216 -0.69 -12.09 -0.60
CA ILE A 216 -0.73 -11.63 -1.99
C ILE A 216 -0.74 -12.85 -2.92
N GLY A 217 0.08 -13.86 -2.61
CA GLY A 217 0.30 -15.00 -3.47
C GLY A 217 1.57 -15.78 -3.14
N VAL A 218 1.98 -16.66 -4.04
CA VAL A 218 3.21 -17.45 -3.97
C VAL A 218 4.09 -17.13 -5.17
N ILE A 219 5.38 -16.91 -4.94
CA ILE A 219 6.40 -16.78 -5.98
C ILE A 219 7.26 -18.04 -6.05
N ALA A 220 7.55 -18.49 -7.26
CA ALA A 220 8.50 -19.56 -7.53
C ALA A 220 9.51 -19.10 -8.58
N PHE A 221 10.78 -19.31 -8.29
CA PHE A 221 11.88 -19.01 -9.21
C PHE A 221 12.11 -20.22 -10.11
N SER A 222 12.15 -20.02 -11.43
CA SER A 222 12.53 -21.11 -12.33
C SER A 222 13.96 -21.56 -12.02
N SER A 223 14.11 -22.85 -11.70
CA SER A 223 15.41 -23.51 -11.51
C SER A 223 16.23 -23.61 -12.79
#